data_AF-A0A965U0M0-F1
#
_entry.id   AF-A0A965U0M0-F1
#
_cell.length_a   1.000
_cell.length_b   1.000
_cell.length_c   1.000
_cell.angle_alpha   90.00
_cell.angle_beta   90.00
_cell.angle_gamma   90.00
#
_symmetry.space_group_name_H-M   'P 1'
#
loop_
_entity.id
_entity.type
_entity.pdbx_description
1 polymer ?
#
loop_
_entity_poly.entity_id
_entity_poly.type
_entity_poly.pdbx_seq_one_letter_code
_entity_poly.pdbx_strand_id
1 'polypeptide(L)'
;MKYLSVVAVPLITLIIAQIIVFDLSRFRFSRKKLSIIILIEFGLLLLLNGTILIIAGLDAYARFYVFAIVIPAFGVFFYTSKRRDARDIFTIIITIYFSNLISIPAMWISQSFSNMYLFYNVARIVIFALLFFFIHTFFRKAYLALQDEVDKGWVIFSILPVLGSALLYYQFMRYSQNGNFPA
;
A
#
# COMPACT_ATOMS: atom_id res chain seq x y z
N MET A 1 4.50 24.33 0.82
CA MET A 1 3.31 23.49 0.57
C MET A 1 3.58 22.32 -0.39
N LYS A 2 4.20 22.53 -1.56
CA LYS A 2 4.54 21.45 -2.54
C LYS A 2 5.23 20.22 -1.95
N TYR A 3 6.34 20.40 -1.22
CA TYR A 3 7.10 19.27 -0.66
C TYR A 3 6.29 18.45 0.35
N LEU A 4 5.44 19.13 1.15
CA LEU A 4 4.60 18.49 2.16
C LEU A 4 3.52 17.60 1.51
N SER A 5 2.94 18.07 0.40
CA SER A 5 1.97 17.28 -0.37
C SER A 5 2.58 16.11 -1.14
N VAL A 6 3.84 16.24 -1.59
CA VAL A 6 4.57 15.15 -2.25
C VAL A 6 4.97 14.06 -1.25
N VAL A 7 5.44 14.44 -0.06
CA VAL A 7 5.75 13.51 1.04
C VAL A 7 4.48 12.82 1.57
N ALA A 8 3.32 13.49 1.54
CA ALA A 8 2.07 12.91 2.01
C ALA A 8 1.62 11.69 1.20
N VAL A 9 1.92 11.65 -0.11
CA VAL A 9 1.50 10.53 -0.99
C VAL A 9 2.02 9.18 -0.50
N PRO A 10 3.35 8.95 -0.38
CA PRO A 10 3.88 7.67 0.09
C PRO A 10 3.48 7.37 1.54
N LEU A 11 3.33 8.39 2.39
CA LEU A 11 2.87 8.19 3.77
C LEU A 11 1.44 7.67 3.83
N ILE A 12 0.53 8.28 3.09
CA ILE A 12 -0.86 7.83 3.01
C ILE A 12 -0.92 6.42 2.41
N THR A 13 -0.10 6.11 1.39
CA THR A 13 0.01 4.74 0.85
C THR A 13 0.40 3.75 1.95
N LEU A 14 1.40 4.10 2.74
CA LEU A 14 1.93 3.21 3.76
C LEU A 14 0.92 2.98 4.89
N ILE A 15 0.23 4.04 5.33
CA ILE A 15 -0.85 3.93 6.33
C ILE A 15 -1.97 3.03 5.81
N ILE A 16 -2.44 3.25 4.58
CA ILE A 16 -3.48 2.44 3.95
C ILE A 16 -3.07 0.97 3.91
N ALA A 17 -1.86 0.68 3.41
CA ALA A 17 -1.35 -0.68 3.30
C ALA A 17 -1.26 -1.36 4.68
N GLN A 18 -0.75 -0.65 5.68
CA GLN A 18 -0.67 -1.15 7.05
C GLN A 18 -2.06 -1.47 7.60
N ILE A 19 -3.06 -0.59 7.46
CA ILE A 19 -4.42 -0.86 7.95
C ILE A 19 -5.01 -2.12 7.31
N ILE A 20 -4.86 -2.29 5.99
CA ILE A 20 -5.36 -3.48 5.27
C ILE A 20 -4.68 -4.75 5.77
N VAL A 21 -3.35 -4.72 5.87
CA VAL A 21 -2.55 -5.85 6.38
C VAL A 21 -2.97 -6.18 7.81
N PHE A 22 -3.19 -5.17 8.65
CA PHE A 22 -3.64 -5.36 10.03
C PHE A 22 -5.00 -6.02 10.14
N ASP A 23 -5.90 -5.70 9.22
CA ASP A 23 -7.25 -6.24 9.21
C ASP A 23 -7.29 -7.69 8.71
N LEU A 24 -6.53 -7.97 7.63
CA LEU A 24 -6.54 -9.23 6.90
C LEU A 24 -5.56 -10.27 7.42
N SER A 25 -4.65 -9.92 8.34
CA SER A 25 -3.60 -10.83 8.79
C SER A 25 -3.81 -11.32 10.22
N ARG A 26 -3.19 -12.47 10.52
CA ARG A 26 -3.09 -13.00 11.88
C ARG A 26 -1.69 -12.78 12.41
N PHE A 27 -1.56 -12.07 13.54
CA PHE A 27 -0.27 -11.77 14.15
C PHE A 27 0.06 -12.70 15.32
N ARG A 28 1.35 -12.96 15.54
CA ARG A 28 1.83 -13.78 16.66
C ARG A 28 2.04 -13.00 17.95
N PHE A 29 2.21 -11.68 17.86
CA PHE A 29 2.45 -10.81 19.00
C PHE A 29 1.15 -10.23 19.55
N SER A 30 1.15 -9.88 20.84
CA SER A 30 0.05 -9.13 21.44
C SER A 30 -0.12 -7.77 20.78
N ARG A 31 -1.34 -7.22 20.81
CA ARG A 31 -1.64 -5.90 20.20
C ARG A 31 -0.67 -4.81 20.65
N LYS A 32 -0.32 -4.75 21.95
CA LYS A 32 0.63 -3.78 22.51
C LYS A 32 2.01 -3.88 21.84
N LYS A 33 2.58 -5.09 21.79
CA LYS A 33 3.90 -5.33 21.20
C LYS A 33 3.89 -5.04 19.69
N LEU A 34 2.81 -5.43 19.03
CA LEU A 34 2.63 -5.20 17.61
C LEU A 34 2.55 -3.69 17.28
N SER A 35 1.75 -2.92 18.02
CA SER A 35 1.68 -1.47 17.85
C SER A 35 3.03 -0.77 17.99
N ILE A 36 3.88 -1.21 18.93
CA ILE A 36 5.24 -0.66 19.09
C ILE A 36 6.11 -0.99 17.87
N ILE A 37 6.06 -2.22 17.37
CA ILE A 37 6.85 -2.65 16.20
C ILE A 37 6.46 -1.82 14.97
N ILE A 38 5.16 -1.66 14.70
CA ILE A 38 4.68 -0.84 13.57
C ILE A 38 5.09 0.61 13.75
N LEU A 39 4.99 1.15 14.97
CA LEU A 39 5.33 2.56 15.20
C LEU A 39 6.81 2.83 14.90
N ILE A 40 7.69 1.91 15.31
CA ILE A 40 9.12 1.96 15.00
C ILE A 40 9.34 1.82 13.50
N GLU A 41 8.74 0.82 12.86
CA GLU A 41 8.81 0.61 11.41
C GLU A 41 8.36 1.86 10.64
N PHE A 42 7.20 2.41 11.00
CA PHE A 42 6.62 3.59 10.39
C PHE A 42 7.54 4.80 10.54
N GLY A 43 8.10 5.01 11.74
CA GLY A 43 9.06 6.07 12.00
C GLY A 43 10.33 5.94 11.17
N LEU A 44 10.91 4.73 11.10
CA LEU A 44 12.11 4.45 10.31
C LEU A 44 11.86 4.63 8.82
N LEU A 45 10.73 4.11 8.32
CA LEU A 45 10.35 4.25 6.92
C LEU A 45 10.09 5.72 6.58
N LEU A 46 9.39 6.48 7.42
CA LEU A 46 9.15 7.90 7.21
C LEU A 46 10.45 8.70 7.15
N LEU A 47 11.37 8.47 8.08
CA LEU A 47 12.67 9.14 8.11
C LEU A 47 13.50 8.80 6.87
N LEU A 48 13.69 7.50 6.58
CA LEU A 48 14.47 7.05 5.43
C LEU A 48 13.92 7.62 4.12
N ASN A 49 12.61 7.55 3.93
CA ASN A 49 11.96 7.99 2.70
C ASN A 49 11.94 9.51 2.56
N GLY A 50 11.73 10.23 3.65
CA GLY A 50 11.87 11.69 3.67
C GLY A 50 13.28 12.12 3.31
N THR A 51 14.30 11.48 3.88
CA THR A 51 15.71 11.77 3.59
C THR A 51 16.06 11.48 2.12
N ILE A 52 15.66 10.32 1.58
CA ILE A 52 15.90 9.99 0.15
C ILE A 52 15.22 11.02 -0.76
N LEU A 53 13.96 11.37 -0.48
CA LEU A 53 13.23 12.33 -1.31
C LEU A 53 13.85 13.73 -1.26
N ILE A 54 14.31 14.19 -0.10
CA ILE A 54 14.94 15.51 0.07
C ILE A 54 16.31 15.57 -0.62
N ILE A 55 17.12 14.52 -0.50
CA ILE A 55 18.50 14.53 -1.02
C ILE A 55 18.56 14.17 -2.51
N ALA A 56 17.84 13.13 -2.92
CA ALA A 56 17.96 12.54 -4.26
C ALA A 56 16.83 12.95 -5.22
N GLY A 57 15.80 13.64 -4.72
CA GLY A 57 14.66 14.08 -5.51
C GLY A 57 13.68 12.96 -5.87
N LEU A 58 12.59 13.34 -6.53
CA LEU A 58 11.45 12.46 -6.83
C LEU A 58 11.81 11.30 -7.78
N ASP A 59 12.67 11.55 -8.76
CA ASP A 59 13.04 10.53 -9.77
C ASP A 59 13.89 9.40 -9.19
N ALA A 60 14.82 9.72 -8.28
CA ALA A 60 15.58 8.71 -7.56
C ALA A 60 14.67 7.98 -6.56
N TYR A 61 13.82 8.74 -5.86
CA TYR A 61 12.84 8.18 -4.93
C TYR A 61 11.93 7.15 -5.58
N ALA A 62 11.37 7.46 -6.76
CA ALA A 62 10.52 6.53 -7.51
C ALA A 62 11.25 5.27 -7.95
N ARG A 63 12.52 5.38 -8.35
CA ARG A 63 13.37 4.24 -8.75
C ARG A 63 13.70 3.30 -7.58
N PHE A 64 13.93 3.85 -6.39
CA PHE A 64 14.30 3.07 -5.21
C PHE A 64 13.14 2.76 -4.26
N TYR A 65 11.92 3.19 -4.57
CA TYR A 65 10.73 3.05 -3.72
C TYR A 65 10.51 1.61 -3.21
N VAL A 66 10.66 0.62 -4.08
CA VAL A 66 10.48 -0.80 -3.72
C VAL A 66 11.49 -1.23 -2.65
N PHE A 67 12.74 -0.81 -2.79
CA PHE A 67 13.81 -1.14 -1.84
C PHE A 67 13.71 -0.33 -0.54
N ALA A 68 13.29 0.93 -0.63
CA ALA A 68 13.22 1.84 0.50
C ALA A 68 11.96 1.66 1.37
N ILE A 69 10.87 1.11 0.82
CA ILE A 69 9.58 0.94 1.53
C ILE A 69 9.11 -0.50 1.50
N VAL A 70 8.95 -1.08 0.31
CA VAL A 70 8.19 -2.32 0.16
C VAL A 70 8.93 -3.48 0.82
N ILE A 71 10.24 -3.63 0.56
CA ILE A 71 11.05 -4.72 1.12
C ILE A 71 11.16 -4.63 2.66
N PRO A 72 11.51 -3.48 3.26
CA PRO A 72 11.54 -3.38 4.72
C PRO A 72 10.18 -3.64 5.36
N ALA A 73 9.09 -3.10 4.79
CA ALA A 73 7.74 -3.32 5.30
C ALA A 73 7.31 -4.79 5.21
N PHE A 74 7.65 -5.45 4.11
CA PHE A 74 7.46 -6.89 3.94
C PHE A 74 8.20 -7.68 5.03
N GLY A 75 9.46 -7.32 5.30
CA GLY A 75 10.27 -7.98 6.33
C GLY A 75 9.65 -7.88 7.72
N VAL A 76 9.18 -6.69 8.11
CA VAL A 76 8.51 -6.49 9.41
C VAL A 76 7.17 -7.21 9.47
N PHE A 77 6.39 -7.18 8.39
CA PHE A 77 5.13 -7.91 8.33
C PHE A 77 5.35 -9.42 8.47
N PHE A 78 6.27 -10.01 7.71
CA PHE A 78 6.58 -11.43 7.80
C PHE A 78 7.14 -11.80 9.20
N TYR A 79 7.93 -10.91 9.80
CA TYR A 79 8.40 -11.09 11.17
C TYR A 79 7.25 -11.08 12.20
N THR A 80 6.19 -10.31 11.99
CA THR A 80 5.07 -10.17 12.94
C THR A 80 3.92 -11.13 12.67
N SER A 81 3.80 -11.65 11.45
CA SER A 81 2.77 -12.62 11.08
C SER A 81 2.93 -13.96 11.80
N LYS A 82 1.80 -14.62 12.03
CA LYS A 82 1.70 -15.94 12.68
C LYS A 82 2.11 -17.08 11.76
N ARG A 83 1.83 -17.00 10.46
CA ARG A 83 1.92 -18.15 9.53
C ARG A 83 3.26 -18.22 8.81
N ARG A 84 3.71 -17.09 8.26
CA ARG A 84 5.00 -16.95 7.56
C ARG A 84 5.13 -17.90 6.39
N ASP A 85 4.04 -18.05 5.65
CA ASP A 85 3.95 -18.91 4.48
C ASP A 85 3.40 -18.11 3.28
N ALA A 86 3.10 -18.82 2.20
CA ALA A 86 2.60 -18.20 0.97
C ALA A 86 1.26 -17.46 1.15
N ARG A 87 0.53 -17.70 2.24
CA ARG A 87 -0.73 -17.00 2.54
C ARG A 87 -0.46 -15.54 2.89
N ASP A 88 0.59 -15.30 3.68
CA ASP A 88 1.04 -13.96 4.02
C ASP A 88 1.57 -13.22 2.80
N ILE A 89 2.27 -13.93 1.91
CA ILE A 89 2.70 -13.37 0.62
C ILE A 89 1.48 -12.90 -0.19
N PHE A 90 0.43 -13.73 -0.28
CA PHE A 90 -0.81 -13.34 -0.94
C PHE A 90 -1.44 -12.10 -0.28
N THR A 91 -1.49 -12.04 1.06
CA THR A 91 -2.05 -10.88 1.79
C THR A 91 -1.32 -9.57 1.45
N ILE A 92 0.00 -9.62 1.32
CA ILE A 92 0.80 -8.45 0.95
C ILE A 92 0.50 -8.05 -0.49
N ILE A 93 0.50 -9.00 -1.41
CA ILE A 93 0.30 -8.73 -2.83
C ILE A 93 -1.11 -8.17 -3.09
N ILE A 94 -2.15 -8.73 -2.45
CA ILE A 94 -3.50 -8.18 -2.57
C ILE A 94 -3.61 -6.79 -1.93
N THR A 95 -2.83 -6.50 -0.87
CA THR A 95 -2.75 -5.15 -0.30
C THR A 95 -2.11 -4.15 -1.26
N ILE A 96 -1.03 -4.54 -1.94
CA ILE A 96 -0.39 -3.72 -2.98
C ILE A 96 -1.39 -3.47 -4.11
N TYR A 97 -2.11 -4.52 -4.54
CA TYR A 97 -3.15 -4.40 -5.56
C TYR A 97 -4.24 -3.39 -5.15
N PHE A 98 -4.79 -3.49 -3.93
CA PHE A 98 -5.78 -2.52 -3.44
C PHE A 98 -5.22 -1.10 -3.37
N SER A 99 -3.96 -0.95 -2.95
CA SER A 99 -3.30 0.36 -2.89
C SER A 99 -3.19 1.01 -4.28
N ASN A 100 -2.88 0.21 -5.31
CA ASN A 100 -2.86 0.66 -6.71
C ASN A 100 -4.27 0.95 -7.24
N LEU A 101 -5.23 0.09 -6.90
CA LEU A 101 -6.64 0.23 -7.30
C LEU A 101 -7.27 1.50 -6.73
N ILE A 102 -6.89 1.92 -5.52
CA ILE A 102 -7.33 3.19 -4.91
C ILE A 102 -6.70 4.38 -5.63
N SER A 103 -5.44 4.25 -6.07
CA SER A 103 -4.66 5.36 -6.61
C SER A 103 -5.16 5.83 -7.97
N ILE A 104 -5.54 4.93 -8.89
CA ILE A 104 -6.02 5.29 -10.24
C ILE A 104 -7.28 6.20 -10.24
N PRO A 105 -8.41 5.81 -9.63
CA PRO A 105 -9.59 6.67 -9.58
C PRO A 105 -9.33 7.97 -8.82
N ALA A 106 -8.44 7.96 -7.82
CA ALA A 106 -8.04 9.19 -7.14
C ALA A 106 -7.29 10.16 -8.07
N MET A 107 -6.49 9.66 -9.02
CA MET A 107 -5.85 10.49 -10.04
C MET A 107 -6.89 11.12 -10.95
N TRP A 108 -7.86 10.35 -11.44
CA TRP A 108 -8.94 10.86 -12.29
C TRP A 108 -9.76 11.95 -11.58
N ILE A 109 -10.07 11.75 -10.29
CA ILE A 109 -10.73 12.80 -9.49
C ILE A 109 -9.84 14.04 -9.40
N SER A 110 -8.54 13.85 -9.14
CA SER A 110 -7.61 14.98 -9.05
C SER A 110 -7.48 15.78 -10.35
N GLN A 111 -7.69 15.17 -11.52
CA GLN A 111 -7.69 15.88 -12.82
C GLN A 111 -8.76 16.96 -12.88
N SER A 112 -9.96 16.66 -12.38
CA SER A 112 -11.06 17.62 -12.31
C SER A 112 -10.76 18.83 -11.42
N PHE A 113 -9.68 18.76 -10.62
CA PHE A 113 -9.21 19.82 -9.73
C PHE A 113 -7.75 20.22 -10.02
N SER A 114 -7.40 20.33 -11.29
CA SER A 114 -6.10 20.87 -11.75
C SER A 114 -4.88 20.06 -11.26
N ASN A 115 -5.03 18.75 -11.09
CA ASN A 115 -3.95 17.83 -10.70
C ASN A 115 -3.27 18.18 -9.36
N MET A 116 -3.97 18.85 -8.44
CA MET A 116 -3.36 19.17 -7.14
C MET A 116 -3.24 17.92 -6.26
N TYR A 117 -2.03 17.67 -5.73
CA TYR A 117 -1.74 16.57 -4.81
C TYR A 117 -2.67 16.50 -3.60
N LEU A 118 -3.24 17.62 -3.15
CA LEU A 118 -4.22 17.65 -2.07
C LEU A 118 -5.48 16.84 -2.45
N PHE A 119 -6.09 17.12 -3.60
CA PHE A 119 -7.30 16.42 -4.06
C PHE A 119 -7.03 14.96 -4.37
N TYR A 120 -5.87 14.64 -4.92
CA TYR A 120 -5.42 13.25 -5.08
C TYR A 120 -5.42 12.51 -3.74
N ASN A 121 -4.78 13.06 -2.71
CA ASN A 121 -4.70 12.41 -1.39
C ASN A 121 -6.06 12.31 -0.68
N VAL A 122 -6.89 13.36 -0.76
CA VAL A 122 -8.25 13.33 -0.20
C VAL A 122 -9.09 12.24 -0.87
N ALA A 123 -9.05 12.16 -2.21
CA ALA A 123 -9.77 11.12 -2.95
C ALA A 123 -9.32 9.72 -2.54
N ARG A 124 -8.01 9.48 -2.38
CA ARG A 124 -7.48 8.20 -1.90
C ARG A 124 -8.01 7.83 -0.52
N ILE A 125 -8.05 8.77 0.42
CA ILE A 125 -8.55 8.53 1.78
C ILE A 125 -10.03 8.15 1.74
N VAL A 126 -10.85 8.87 0.96
CA VAL A 126 -12.28 8.58 0.83
C VAL A 126 -12.52 7.22 0.19
N ILE A 127 -11.86 6.94 -0.94
CA ILE A 127 -11.99 5.65 -1.64
C ILE A 127 -11.50 4.51 -0.75
N PHE A 128 -10.38 4.71 -0.05
CA PHE A 128 -9.89 3.74 0.93
C PHE A 128 -10.90 3.47 2.02
N ALA A 129 -11.49 4.51 2.65
CA ALA A 129 -12.45 4.32 3.73
C ALA A 129 -13.66 3.50 3.28
N LEU A 130 -14.18 3.76 2.07
CA LEU A 130 -15.26 2.99 1.49
C LEU A 130 -14.83 1.54 1.24
N LEU A 131 -13.72 1.33 0.53
CA LEU A 131 -13.21 0.00 0.19
C LEU A 131 -12.88 -0.82 1.45
N PHE A 132 -12.27 -0.20 2.45
CA PHE A 132 -11.97 -0.80 3.74
C PHE A 132 -13.24 -1.20 4.46
N PHE A 133 -14.26 -0.35 4.50
CA PHE A 133 -15.56 -0.70 5.09
C PHE A 133 -16.18 -1.93 4.43
N PHE A 134 -16.14 -2.01 3.09
CA PHE A 134 -16.64 -3.18 2.35
C PHE A 134 -15.81 -4.45 2.63
N ILE A 135 -14.48 -4.36 2.58
CA ILE A 135 -13.60 -5.50 2.88
C ILE A 135 -13.82 -6.00 4.29
N HIS A 136 -13.79 -5.09 5.27
CA HIS A 136 -13.91 -5.42 6.68
C HIS A 136 -15.26 -6.07 7.00
N THR A 137 -16.35 -5.51 6.46
CA THR A 137 -17.71 -5.96 6.74
C THR A 137 -18.03 -7.29 6.06
N PHE A 138 -17.69 -7.45 4.78
CA PHE A 138 -18.18 -8.56 3.97
C PHE A 138 -17.12 -9.63 3.70
N PHE A 139 -15.88 -9.25 3.41
CA PHE A 139 -14.88 -10.19 2.88
C PHE A 139 -13.95 -10.73 3.96
N ARG A 140 -13.66 -9.96 5.01
CA ARG A 140 -12.66 -10.29 6.03
C ARG A 140 -12.87 -11.67 6.65
N LYS A 141 -14.11 -11.99 7.05
CA LYS A 141 -14.43 -13.28 7.69
C LYS A 141 -14.21 -14.45 6.72
N ALA A 142 -14.74 -14.33 5.50
CA ALA A 142 -14.58 -15.35 4.46
C ALA A 142 -13.12 -15.52 4.06
N TYR A 143 -12.38 -14.43 3.96
CA TYR A 143 -10.96 -14.43 3.64
C TYR A 143 -10.13 -15.16 4.70
N LEU A 144 -10.34 -14.87 5.98
CA LEU A 144 -9.65 -15.54 7.08
C LEU A 144 -10.03 -17.03 7.18
N ALA A 145 -11.28 -17.39 6.89
CA ALA A 145 -11.73 -18.78 6.84
C ALA A 145 -11.07 -19.55 5.68
N LEU A 146 -11.07 -18.98 4.47
CA LEU A 146 -10.38 -19.53 3.30
C LEU A 146 -8.89 -19.77 3.59
N GLN A 147 -8.29 -18.80 4.27
CA GLN A 147 -6.92 -18.89 4.78
C GLN A 147 -6.71 -20.10 5.72
N ASP A 148 -7.68 -20.43 6.57
CA ASP A 148 -7.61 -21.57 7.49
C ASP A 148 -7.92 -22.92 6.80
N GLU A 149 -8.78 -22.94 5.79
CA GLU A 149 -9.19 -24.17 5.07
C GLU A 149 -8.23 -24.60 3.95
N VAL A 150 -7.56 -23.65 3.29
CA VAL A 150 -6.69 -23.94 2.14
C VAL A 150 -5.22 -23.90 2.54
N ASP A 151 -4.55 -25.04 2.44
CA ASP A 151 -3.15 -25.19 2.83
C ASP A 151 -2.13 -24.84 1.75
N LYS A 152 -2.47 -25.01 0.47
CA LYS A 152 -1.54 -24.87 -0.66
C LYS A 152 -2.17 -24.05 -1.80
N GLY A 153 -1.35 -23.62 -2.75
CA GLY A 153 -1.82 -22.88 -3.94
C GLY A 153 -1.81 -21.35 -3.81
N TRP A 154 -1.48 -20.81 -2.66
CA TRP A 154 -1.43 -19.35 -2.42
C TRP A 154 -0.45 -18.59 -3.31
N VAL A 155 0.64 -19.23 -3.73
CA VAL A 155 1.56 -18.66 -4.73
C VAL A 155 0.84 -18.48 -6.07
N ILE A 156 0.05 -19.46 -6.50
CA ILE A 156 -0.73 -19.38 -7.75
C ILE A 156 -1.82 -18.32 -7.61
N PHE A 157 -2.53 -18.27 -6.48
CA PHE A 157 -3.51 -17.21 -6.22
C PHE A 157 -2.89 -15.82 -6.25
N SER A 158 -1.62 -15.69 -5.88
CA SER A 158 -0.90 -14.41 -5.90
C SER A 158 -0.61 -13.90 -7.31
N ILE A 159 -0.64 -14.76 -8.34
CA ILE A 159 -0.39 -14.36 -9.73
C ILE A 159 -1.44 -13.35 -10.20
N LEU A 160 -2.72 -13.55 -9.87
CA LEU A 160 -3.80 -12.65 -10.28
C LEU A 160 -3.62 -11.21 -9.79
N PRO A 161 -3.42 -10.93 -8.49
CA PRO A 161 -3.18 -9.57 -8.03
C PRO A 161 -1.82 -9.02 -8.47
N VAL A 162 -0.81 -9.85 -8.76
CA VAL A 162 0.43 -9.38 -9.43
C VAL A 162 0.12 -8.86 -10.82
N LEU A 163 -0.56 -9.66 -11.66
CA LEU A 163 -0.92 -9.26 -13.03
C LEU A 163 -1.84 -8.04 -13.03
N GLY A 164 -2.82 -8.02 -12.14
CA GLY A 164 -3.68 -6.85 -11.92
C GLY A 164 -2.86 -5.62 -11.53
N SER A 165 -1.93 -5.74 -10.58
CA SER A 165 -1.07 -4.63 -10.18
C SER A 165 -0.16 -4.16 -11.31
N ALA A 166 0.38 -5.06 -12.12
CA ALA A 166 1.19 -4.72 -13.28
C ALA A 166 0.39 -3.96 -14.35
N LEU A 167 -0.85 -4.39 -14.61
CA LEU A 167 -1.76 -3.70 -15.53
C LEU A 167 -2.10 -2.29 -15.03
N LEU A 168 -2.43 -2.15 -13.75
CA LEU A 168 -2.72 -0.86 -13.13
C LEU A 168 -1.48 0.06 -13.15
N TYR A 169 -0.30 -0.49 -12.85
CA TYR A 169 0.95 0.24 -12.93
C TYR A 169 1.27 0.70 -14.37
N TYR A 170 1.03 -0.14 -15.37
CA TYR A 170 1.16 0.24 -16.77
C TYR A 170 0.22 1.39 -17.15
N GLN A 171 -1.05 1.34 -16.71
CA GLN A 171 -1.98 2.46 -16.90
C GLN A 171 -1.50 3.73 -16.20
N PHE A 172 -0.98 3.63 -14.98
CA PHE A 172 -0.38 4.74 -14.24
C PHE A 172 0.79 5.38 -15.02
N MET A 173 1.68 4.57 -15.60
CA MET A 173 2.81 5.07 -16.39
C MET A 173 2.35 5.78 -17.67
N ARG A 174 1.37 5.22 -18.40
CA ARG A 174 0.79 5.89 -19.57
C ARG A 174 0.11 7.19 -19.20
N TYR A 175 -0.57 7.21 -18.05
CA TYR A 175 -1.16 8.44 -17.54
C TYR A 175 -0.08 9.49 -17.25
N SER A 176 1.01 9.13 -16.57
CA SER A 176 2.09 10.07 -16.24
C SER A 176 2.76 10.68 -17.47
N GLN A 177 2.78 9.96 -18.60
CA GLN A 177 3.32 10.45 -19.87
C GLN A 177 2.36 11.43 -20.57
N ASN A 178 1.05 11.33 -20.31
CA ASN A 178 0.00 12.12 -20.96
C ASN A 178 -0.59 13.23 -20.07
N GLY A 179 -0.43 13.13 -18.75
CA GLY A 179 -0.97 14.02 -17.74
C GLY A 179 0.14 14.65 -16.93
N ASN A 180 0.47 15.90 -17.24
CA ASN A 180 1.36 16.70 -16.39
C ASN A 180 0.68 16.88 -15.03
N PHE A 181 1.20 16.25 -13.98
CA PHE A 181 1.12 16.89 -12.65
C PHE A 181 1.94 18.18 -12.78
N PRO A 182 1.33 19.37 -12.69
CA PRO A 182 2.12 20.59 -12.70
C PRO A 182 3.08 20.49 -11.52
N ALA A 183 4.38 20.52 -11.85
CA ALA A 183 5.48 20.53 -10.90
C ALA A 183 5.23 21.57 -9.83
#